data_AF-A0A9E6MSM0-F1
#
_entry.id   AF-A0A9E6MSM0-F1
#
_cell.length_a   1.000
_cell.length_b   1.000
_cell.length_c   1.000
_cell.angle_alpha   90.00
_cell.angle_beta   90.00
_cell.angle_gamma   90.00
#
_symmetry.space_group_name_H-M   'P 1'
#
loop_
_entity.id
_entity.type
_entity.pdbx_description
1 polymer ?
#
loop_
_entity_poly.entity_id
_entity_poly.type
_entity_poly.pdbx_seq_one_letter_code
_entity_poly.pdbx_strand_id
1 'polypeptide(L)'
;MAFLMLLVIAITGGILWFKIQANESATKEYNEKLELARRVLETAQNIRYELLADLNEIGGKLGSANHDEYKQLFREKEDTERFVRRLEVVIPNLEEALRWKTEVEGGRAKIEMALLDLSTQSGLTLEEWARNFGLKI
;
A
#
# COMPACT_ATOMS: atom_id res chain seq x y z
N MET A 1 40.65 37.65 10.84
CA MET A 1 40.58 36.29 11.41
C MET A 1 39.18 35.95 11.95
N ALA A 2 38.62 36.72 12.90
CA ALA A 2 37.31 36.42 13.50
C ALA A 2 36.11 36.41 12.51
N PHE A 3 36.07 37.33 11.55
CA PHE A 3 35.00 37.41 10.55
C PHE A 3 34.93 36.16 9.64
N LEU A 4 36.08 35.58 9.29
CA LEU A 4 36.15 34.39 8.44
C LEU A 4 35.60 33.15 9.17
N MET A 5 35.86 33.03 10.48
CA MET A 5 35.33 31.93 11.29
C MET A 5 33.81 32.02 11.49
N LEU A 6 33.28 33.24 11.71
CA LEU A 6 31.83 33.45 11.82
C LEU A 6 31.11 33.11 10.50
N LEU A 7 31.72 33.43 9.36
CA LEU A 7 31.19 33.10 8.04
C LEU A 7 31.18 31.58 7.79
N VAL A 8 32.24 30.88 8.19
CA VAL A 8 32.30 29.40 8.09
C VAL A 8 31.24 28.74 8.97
N ILE A 9 31.04 29.20 10.22
CA ILE A 9 30.00 28.69 11.13
C ILE A 9 28.60 28.95 10.58
N ALA A 10 28.34 30.14 10.03
CA ALA A 10 27.05 30.46 9.42
C ALA A 10 26.74 29.59 8.20
N ILE A 11 27.74 29.32 7.33
CA ILE A 11 27.57 28.46 6.16
C ILE A 11 27.38 27.00 6.57
N THR A 12 28.21 26.47 7.46
CA THR A 12 28.09 25.08 7.93
C THR A 12 26.80 24.86 8.74
N GLY A 13 26.41 25.81 9.58
CA GLY A 13 25.14 25.79 10.30
C GLY A 13 23.93 25.86 9.36
N GLY A 14 23.98 26.72 8.33
CA GLY A 14 22.95 26.79 7.29
C GLY A 14 22.80 25.48 6.53
N ILE A 15 23.90 24.89 6.06
CA ILE A 15 23.89 23.59 5.35
C ILE A 15 23.32 22.48 6.24
N LEU A 16 23.69 22.46 7.52
CA LEU A 16 23.19 21.46 8.47
C LEU A 16 21.68 21.64 8.70
N TRP A 17 21.21 22.88 8.86
CA TRP A 17 19.79 23.17 9.08
C TRP A 17 18.93 22.82 7.85
N PHE A 18 19.41 23.12 6.64
CA PHE A 18 18.76 22.69 5.39
C PHE A 18 18.67 21.15 5.29
N LYS A 19 19.71 20.41 5.67
CA LYS A 19 19.67 18.94 5.70
C LYS A 19 18.66 18.39 6.70
N ILE A 20 18.57 19.00 7.89
CA ILE A 20 17.60 18.60 8.93
C ILE A 20 16.18 18.85 8.42
N GLN A 21 15.90 20.04 7.89
CA GLN A 21 14.59 20.41 7.37
C GLN A 21 14.16 19.53 6.19
N ALA A 22 15.07 19.23 5.27
CA ALA A 22 14.82 18.31 4.16
C ALA A 22 14.51 16.89 4.66
N ASN A 23 15.20 16.43 5.70
CA ASN A 23 14.98 15.11 6.27
C ASN A 23 13.63 15.02 7.00
N GLU A 24 13.24 16.04 7.74
CA GLU A 24 11.93 16.13 8.41
C GLU A 24 10.78 16.12 7.39
N SER A 25 10.90 16.91 6.33
CA SER A 25 9.92 16.93 5.24
C SER A 25 9.77 15.57 4.56
N ALA A 26 10.90 14.92 4.23
CA ALA A 26 10.88 13.60 3.63
C ALA A 26 10.28 12.55 4.58
N THR A 27 10.62 12.56 5.86
CA THR A 27 10.01 11.66 6.85
C THR A 27 8.50 11.83 6.90
N LYS A 28 8.00 13.07 6.86
CA LYS A 28 6.55 13.34 6.87
C LYS A 28 5.86 12.73 5.64
N GLU A 29 6.41 12.95 4.45
CA GLU A 29 5.86 12.41 3.20
C GLU A 29 5.81 10.87 3.22
N TYR A 30 6.89 10.21 3.65
CA TYR A 30 6.89 8.76 3.77
C TYR A 30 5.90 8.26 4.82
N ASN A 31 5.73 8.97 5.94
CA ASN A 31 4.77 8.58 6.96
C ASN A 31 3.33 8.72 6.46
N GLU A 32 3.02 9.75 5.66
CA GLU A 32 1.71 9.90 5.00
C GLU A 32 1.47 8.76 3.99
N LYS A 33 2.50 8.39 3.21
CA LYS A 33 2.46 7.26 2.28
C LYS A 33 2.23 5.92 3.00
N LEU A 34 2.92 5.69 4.12
CA LEU A 34 2.72 4.50 4.96
C LEU A 34 1.34 4.48 5.62
N GLU A 35 0.79 5.62 6.00
CA GLU A 35 -0.56 5.69 6.54
C GLU A 35 -1.62 5.37 5.48
N LEU A 36 -1.43 5.84 4.24
CA LEU A 36 -2.25 5.40 3.11
C LEU A 36 -2.11 3.90 2.87
N ALA A 37 -0.88 3.36 2.88
CA ALA A 37 -0.62 1.93 2.73
C ALA A 37 -1.32 1.09 3.81
N ARG A 38 -1.33 1.56 5.06
CA ARG A 38 -2.04 0.91 6.17
C ARG A 38 -3.55 0.86 5.92
N ARG A 39 -4.17 1.99 5.55
CA ARG A 39 -5.61 2.04 5.27
C ARG A 39 -6.00 1.15 4.09
N VAL A 40 -5.16 1.11 3.04
CA VAL A 40 -5.35 0.22 1.90
C VAL A 40 -5.22 -1.24 2.32
N LEU A 41 -4.23 -1.58 3.16
CA LEU A 41 -4.03 -2.94 3.66
C LEU A 41 -5.23 -3.43 4.48
N GLU A 42 -5.67 -2.63 5.47
CA GLU A 42 -6.82 -2.97 6.31
C GLU A 42 -8.08 -3.20 5.46
N THR A 43 -8.31 -2.32 4.47
CA THR A 43 -9.46 -2.45 3.56
C THR A 43 -9.33 -3.69 2.67
N ALA A 44 -8.14 -3.95 2.11
CA ALA A 44 -7.87 -5.14 1.30
C ALA A 44 -8.07 -6.44 2.09
N GLN A 45 -7.64 -6.48 3.35
CA GLN A 45 -7.85 -7.62 4.24
C GLN A 45 -9.34 -7.85 4.50
N ASN A 46 -10.08 -6.79 4.89
CA ASN A 46 -11.52 -6.88 5.13
C ASN A 46 -12.28 -7.37 3.90
N ILE A 47 -12.03 -6.78 2.73
CA ILE A 47 -12.63 -7.20 1.46
C ILE A 47 -12.28 -8.67 1.18
N ARG A 48 -11.03 -9.10 1.38
CA ARG A 48 -10.64 -10.51 1.18
C ARG A 48 -11.45 -11.44 2.07
N TYR A 49 -11.68 -11.09 3.33
CA TYR A 49 -12.50 -11.89 4.23
C TYR A 49 -13.95 -12.00 3.75
N GLU A 50 -14.54 -10.89 3.31
CA GLU A 50 -15.91 -10.85 2.75
C GLU A 50 -16.01 -11.74 1.50
N LEU A 51 -15.09 -11.59 0.54
CA LEU A 51 -15.10 -12.38 -0.69
C LEU A 51 -14.92 -13.88 -0.43
N LEU A 52 -14.12 -14.27 0.56
CA LEU A 52 -13.99 -15.67 0.94
C LEU A 52 -15.28 -16.24 1.53
N ALA A 53 -16.03 -15.42 2.28
CA ALA A 53 -17.36 -15.79 2.77
C ALA A 53 -18.36 -15.92 1.60
N ASP A 54 -18.34 -14.97 0.65
CA ASP A 54 -19.18 -15.01 -0.56
C ASP A 54 -18.89 -16.27 -1.40
N LEU A 55 -17.61 -16.63 -1.58
CA LEU A 55 -17.23 -17.87 -2.29
C LEU A 55 -17.78 -19.13 -1.63
N ASN A 56 -17.78 -19.16 -0.29
CA ASN A 56 -18.35 -20.28 0.45
C ASN A 56 -19.88 -20.34 0.26
N GLU A 57 -20.56 -19.20 0.29
CA GLU A 57 -22.01 -19.12 0.04
C GLU A 57 -22.36 -19.53 -1.40
N ILE A 58 -21.63 -19.01 -2.40
CA ILE A 58 -21.80 -19.38 -3.82
C ILE A 58 -21.58 -20.88 -4.01
N GLY A 59 -20.55 -21.45 -3.37
CA GLY A 59 -20.28 -22.89 -3.37
C GLY A 59 -21.45 -23.71 -2.85
N GLY A 60 -22.09 -23.26 -1.77
CA GLY A 60 -23.31 -23.87 -1.22
C GLY A 60 -24.49 -23.80 -2.19
N LYS A 61 -24.73 -22.64 -2.81
CA LYS A 61 -25.82 -22.42 -3.78
C LYS A 61 -25.64 -23.25 -5.05
N LEU A 62 -24.41 -23.38 -5.55
CA LEU A 62 -24.10 -24.18 -6.74
C LEU A 62 -24.52 -25.65 -6.60
N GLY A 63 -24.51 -26.19 -5.39
CA GLY A 63 -24.90 -27.58 -5.13
C GLY A 63 -26.38 -27.89 -5.37
N SER A 64 -27.25 -26.88 -5.38
CA SER A 64 -28.70 -27.02 -5.59
C SER A 64 -29.25 -26.16 -6.74
N ALA A 65 -28.38 -25.46 -7.47
CA ALA A 65 -28.77 -24.54 -8.53
C ALA A 65 -29.36 -25.28 -9.75
N ASN A 66 -30.36 -24.67 -10.39
CA ASN A 66 -30.78 -25.09 -11.73
C ASN A 66 -29.79 -24.59 -12.80
N HIS A 67 -29.99 -24.96 -14.07
CA HIS A 67 -29.02 -24.68 -15.14
C HIS A 67 -28.71 -23.19 -15.36
N ASP A 68 -29.71 -22.32 -15.25
CA ASP A 68 -29.52 -20.89 -15.50
C ASP A 68 -28.91 -20.20 -14.27
N GLU A 69 -29.36 -20.56 -13.07
CA GLU A 69 -28.74 -20.14 -11.80
C GLU A 69 -27.28 -20.59 -11.72
N TYR A 70 -26.98 -21.82 -12.13
CA TYR A 70 -25.62 -22.36 -12.13
C TYR A 70 -24.67 -21.49 -12.97
N LYS A 71 -25.08 -21.12 -14.19
CA LYS A 71 -24.25 -20.28 -15.07
C LYS A 71 -23.96 -18.91 -14.46
N GLN A 72 -24.95 -18.30 -13.81
CA GLN A 72 -24.77 -17.01 -13.15
C GLN A 72 -23.84 -17.14 -11.95
N LEU A 73 -24.12 -18.08 -11.04
CA LEU A 73 -23.31 -18.33 -9.85
C LEU A 73 -21.87 -18.72 -10.19
N PHE A 74 -21.68 -19.48 -11.27
CA PHE A 74 -20.34 -19.85 -11.72
C PHE A 74 -19.53 -18.64 -12.19
N ARG A 75 -20.13 -17.71 -12.94
CA ARG A 75 -19.46 -16.47 -13.34
C ARG A 75 -19.13 -15.60 -12.14
N GLU A 76 -20.08 -15.46 -11.21
CA GLU A 76 -19.87 -14.72 -9.96
C GLU A 76 -18.71 -15.33 -9.15
N LYS A 77 -18.67 -16.66 -9.03
CA LYS A 77 -17.55 -17.38 -8.43
C LYS A 77 -16.22 -17.05 -9.10
N GLU A 78 -16.15 -17.13 -10.44
CA GLU A 78 -14.92 -16.87 -11.19
C GLU A 78 -14.41 -15.44 -11.02
N ASP A 79 -15.32 -14.46 -11.01
CA ASP A 79 -14.99 -13.05 -10.83
C ASP A 79 -14.52 -12.78 -9.39
N THR A 80 -15.22 -13.33 -8.39
CA THR A 80 -14.84 -13.23 -6.98
C THR A 80 -13.48 -13.89 -6.71
N GLU A 81 -13.24 -15.11 -7.23
CA GLU A 81 -11.92 -15.76 -7.12
C GLU A 81 -10.82 -14.96 -7.80
N ARG A 82 -11.11 -14.36 -8.96
CA ARG A 82 -10.13 -13.51 -9.66
C ARG A 82 -9.77 -12.30 -8.81
N PHE A 83 -10.74 -11.70 -8.12
CA PHE A 83 -10.46 -10.55 -7.28
C PHE A 83 -9.69 -10.94 -6.01
N VAL A 84 -10.03 -12.06 -5.37
CA VAL A 84 -9.24 -12.64 -4.26
C VAL A 84 -7.78 -12.85 -4.68
N ARG A 85 -7.53 -13.43 -5.85
CA ARG A 85 -6.15 -13.60 -6.38
C ARG A 85 -5.41 -12.28 -6.57
N ARG A 86 -6.09 -11.18 -6.91
CA ARG A 86 -5.46 -9.85 -6.94
C ARG A 86 -5.09 -9.38 -5.53
N LEU A 87 -5.95 -9.61 -4.53
CA LEU A 87 -5.66 -9.24 -3.15
C LEU A 87 -4.50 -10.05 -2.55
N GLU A 88 -4.29 -11.29 -3.01
CA GLU A 88 -3.13 -12.11 -2.63
C GLU A 88 -1.78 -11.54 -3.11
N VAL A 89 -1.79 -10.65 -4.11
CA VAL A 89 -0.62 -9.87 -4.52
C VAL A 89 -0.52 -8.57 -3.74
N VAL A 90 -1.65 -7.88 -3.52
CA VAL A 90 -1.68 -6.55 -2.89
C VAL A 90 -1.27 -6.62 -1.42
N ILE A 91 -1.86 -7.54 -0.66
CA ILE A 91 -1.68 -7.63 0.79
C ILE A 91 -0.20 -7.83 1.18
N PRO A 92 0.53 -8.80 0.62
CA PRO A 92 1.93 -9.03 1.01
C PRO A 92 2.85 -7.84 0.68
N ASN A 93 2.63 -7.16 -0.45
CA ASN A 93 3.44 -5.99 -0.82
C ASN A 93 3.22 -4.82 0.15
N LEU A 94 1.98 -4.61 0.62
CA LEU A 94 1.67 -3.60 1.61
C LEU A 94 2.20 -3.96 3.00
N GLU A 95 2.11 -5.23 3.41
CA GLU A 95 2.72 -5.73 4.64
C GLU A 95 4.23 -5.53 4.65
N GLU A 96 4.91 -5.82 3.53
CA GLU A 96 6.34 -5.59 3.38
C GLU A 96 6.68 -4.10 3.45
N ALA A 97 5.92 -3.22 2.78
CA ALA A 97 6.12 -1.77 2.88
C ALA A 97 6.00 -1.28 4.33
N LEU A 98 4.98 -1.74 5.06
CA LEU A 98 4.69 -1.35 6.44
C LEU A 98 5.64 -1.94 7.48
N ARG A 99 6.42 -2.96 7.11
CA ARG A 99 7.43 -3.56 7.99
C ARG A 99 8.62 -2.64 8.23
N TRP A 100 8.92 -1.76 7.28
CA TRP A 100 10.07 -0.89 7.32
C TRP A 100 9.76 0.45 7.98
N LYS A 101 10.72 0.97 8.74
CA LYS A 101 10.64 2.31 9.36
C LYS A 101 11.46 3.30 8.55
N THR A 102 10.92 4.50 8.39
CA THR A 102 11.54 5.60 7.63
C THR A 102 12.85 6.10 8.24
N GLU A 103 13.01 5.92 9.55
CA GLU A 103 14.18 6.29 10.34
C GLU A 103 15.34 5.27 10.25
N VAL A 104 15.06 4.06 9.79
CA VAL A 104 16.08 3.00 9.65
C VAL A 104 16.86 3.22 8.37
N GLU A 105 18.19 3.07 8.44
CA GLU A 105 19.06 3.16 7.26
C GLU A 105 18.59 2.21 6.15
N GLY A 106 18.37 2.75 4.95
CA GLY A 106 17.83 2.00 3.82
C GLY A 106 16.33 1.67 3.91
N GLY A 107 15.64 1.97 5.01
CA GLY A 107 14.21 1.70 5.19
C GLY A 107 13.33 2.36 4.13
N ARG A 108 13.60 3.64 3.80
CA ARG A 108 12.90 4.36 2.72
C ARG A 108 13.04 3.67 1.35
N ALA A 109 14.23 3.16 1.03
CA ALA A 109 14.45 2.45 -0.23
C ALA A 109 13.69 1.12 -0.27
N LYS A 110 13.59 0.42 0.87
CA LYS A 110 12.79 -0.80 1.00
C LYS A 110 11.29 -0.53 0.84
N ILE A 111 10.79 0.56 1.42
CA ILE A 111 9.40 1.00 1.24
C ILE A 111 9.12 1.26 -0.24
N GLU A 112 9.98 2.03 -0.93
CA GLU A 112 9.79 2.30 -2.36
C GLU A 112 9.83 1.04 -3.22
N MET A 113 10.73 0.11 -2.92
CA MET A 113 10.76 -1.18 -3.62
C MET A 113 9.46 -1.97 -3.44
N ALA A 114 8.94 -2.07 -2.21
CA ALA A 114 7.69 -2.78 -1.95
C ALA A 114 6.48 -2.14 -2.66
N LEU A 115 6.44 -0.80 -2.72
CA LEU A 115 5.37 -0.07 -3.43
C LEU A 115 5.53 -0.15 -4.95
N LEU A 116 6.77 -0.24 -5.46
CA LEU A 116 7.03 -0.53 -6.87
C LEU A 116 6.59 -1.95 -7.24
N ASP A 117 6.88 -2.93 -6.39
CA ASP A 117 6.46 -4.32 -6.58
C ASP A 117 4.94 -4.43 -6.54
N LEU A 118 4.26 -3.74 -5.61
CA LEU A 118 2.80 -3.59 -5.62
C LEU A 118 2.30 -3.13 -6.99
N SER A 119 2.86 -2.03 -7.51
CA SER A 119 2.44 -1.48 -8.80
C SER A 119 2.71 -2.43 -9.95
N THR A 120 3.87 -3.07 -9.96
CA THR A 120 4.31 -3.94 -11.06
C THR A 120 3.51 -5.23 -11.10
N GLN A 121 3.23 -5.83 -9.94
CA GLN A 121 2.55 -7.12 -9.85
C GLN A 121 1.02 -6.99 -9.91
N SER A 122 0.46 -5.93 -9.32
CA SER A 122 -1.00 -5.73 -9.27
C SER A 122 -1.55 -4.90 -10.44
N GLY A 123 -0.67 -4.19 -11.15
CA GLY A 123 -0.99 -3.26 -12.23
C GLY A 123 -1.53 -1.90 -11.79
N LEU A 124 -1.52 -1.59 -10.49
CA LEU A 124 -2.08 -0.36 -9.91
C LEU A 124 -1.18 0.22 -8.82
N THR A 125 -1.07 1.55 -8.76
CA THR A 125 -0.36 2.24 -7.68
C THR A 125 -1.11 2.15 -6.35
N LEU A 126 -0.46 2.54 -5.25
CA LEU A 126 -1.07 2.62 -3.93
C LEU A 126 -2.30 3.56 -3.93
N GLU A 127 -2.19 4.71 -4.60
CA GLU A 127 -3.25 5.71 -4.73
C GLU A 127 -4.41 5.19 -5.59
N GLU A 128 -4.12 4.42 -6.63
CA GLU A 128 -5.15 3.77 -7.45
C GLU A 128 -5.92 2.71 -6.67
N TRP A 129 -5.23 1.90 -5.86
CA TRP A 129 -5.87 0.98 -4.92
C TRP A 129 -6.73 1.72 -3.91
N ALA A 130 -6.22 2.81 -3.33
CA ALA A 130 -6.98 3.65 -2.41
C ALA A 130 -8.27 4.19 -3.05
N ARG A 131 -8.19 4.72 -4.28
CA ARG A 131 -9.37 5.19 -5.02
C ARG A 131 -10.36 4.06 -5.33
N ASN A 132 -9.87 2.89 -5.74
CA ASN A 132 -10.72 1.74 -6.02
C ASN A 132 -11.44 1.23 -4.77
N PHE A 133 -10.84 1.41 -3.60
CA PHE A 133 -11.44 1.13 -2.30
C PHE A 133 -12.27 2.29 -1.72
N GLY A 134 -12.39 3.42 -2.42
CA GLY A 134 -13.14 4.58 -1.95
C GLY A 134 -12.49 5.34 -0.79
N LEU A 135 -11.19 5.17 -0.58
CA LEU A 135 -10.44 5.85 0.47
C LEU A 135 -10.10 7.29 0.07
N LYS A 136 -10.10 8.19 1.06
CA LYS A 136 -9.61 9.56 0.89
C LYS A 136 -8.08 9.58 0.92
N ILE A 137 -7.49 10.19 -0.09
CA ILE A 137 -6.05 10.41 -0.23
C ILE A 137 -5.69 11.78 0.31
#